data_AF-A0A8I2BYC9-F1
#
_entry.id   AF-A0A8I2BYC9-F1
#
_cell.length_a   1.000
_cell.length_b   1.000
_cell.length_c   1.000
_cell.angle_alpha   90.00
_cell.angle_beta   90.00
_cell.angle_gamma   90.00
#
_symmetry.space_group_name_H-M   'P 1'
#
loop_
_entity.id
_entity.type
_entity.pdbx_description
1 polymer ?
#
loop_
_entity_poly.entity_id
_entity_poly.type
_entity_poly.pdbx_seq_one_letter_code
_entity_poly.pdbx_strand_id
1 'polypeptide(L)' 'MKHTYKVLKSDLELFAAALSQARVYMVQPLNEGLIDVVDYSGAVENITSESVKINGTFFMRNQFEFRVDVKGSTG' A
#
# COMPACT_ATOMS: atom_id res chain seq x y z
N MET A 1 -13.52 9.38 -12.41
CA MET A 1 -14.05 8.62 -11.27
C MET A 1 -13.23 9.00 -10.03
N LYS A 2 -13.86 9.33 -8.90
CA LYS A 2 -13.13 9.57 -7.64
C LYS A 2 -12.72 8.21 -7.08
N HIS A 3 -11.46 7.81 -7.30
CA HIS A 3 -10.92 6.66 -6.60
C HIS A 3 -10.86 7.01 -5.11
N THR A 4 -11.38 6.12 -4.27
CA THR A 4 -11.33 6.27 -2.80
C THR A 4 -9.95 5.97 -2.25
N TYR A 5 -8.98 5.62 -3.11
CA TYR A 5 -7.63 5.22 -2.76
C TYR A 5 -6.60 5.78 -3.75
N LYS A 6 -5.36 5.87 -3.28
CA LYS A 6 -4.17 6.20 -4.06
C LYS A 6 -3.24 4.99 -4.06
N VAL A 7 -2.75 4.64 -5.24
CA VAL A 7 -1.71 3.61 -5.40
C VAL A 7 -0.34 4.22 -5.13
N LEU A 8 0.48 3.57 -4.31
CA LEU A 8 1.85 3.99 -4.00
C LEU A 8 2.81 3.17 -4.87
N LYS A 9 3.45 3.79 -5.86
CA LYS A 9 4.37 3.09 -6.78
C LYS A 9 5.83 3.44 -6.52
N SER A 10 6.08 4.68 -6.12
CA SER A 10 7.43 5.20 -5.92
C SER A 10 7.89 5.10 -4.46
N ASP A 11 9.21 5.08 -4.27
CA ASP A 11 9.81 5.06 -2.94
C ASP A 11 9.44 6.32 -2.15
N LEU A 12 9.30 7.46 -2.83
CA LEU A 12 8.84 8.71 -2.23
C LEU A 12 7.43 8.58 -1.66
N GLU A 13 6.52 7.92 -2.39
CA GLU A 13 5.14 7.72 -1.95
C GLU A 13 5.04 6.75 -0.78
N LEU A 14 5.81 5.66 -0.83
CA LEU A 14 5.91 4.70 0.27
C LEU A 14 6.56 5.34 1.51
N PHE A 15 7.57 6.18 1.31
CA PHE A 15 8.24 6.92 2.39
C PHE A 15 7.32 7.97 3.00
N ALA A 16 6.55 8.70 2.18
CA ALA A 16 5.55 9.64 2.67
C ALA A 16 4.47 8.93 3.49
N ALA A 17 4.01 7.75 3.04
CA ALA A 17 3.06 6.93 3.79
C ALA A 17 3.64 6.42 5.12
N ALA A 18 4.92 6.03 5.14
CA ALA A 18 5.63 5.69 6.37
C ALA A 18 5.68 6.87 7.34
N LEU A 19 6.08 8.05 6.84
CA LEU A 19 6.20 9.27 7.64
C LEU A 19 4.86 9.72 8.23
N SER A 20 3.79 9.63 7.45
CA SER A 20 2.44 9.98 7.91
C SER A 20 1.77 8.88 8.73
N GLN A 21 2.44 7.74 8.95
CA GLN A 21 1.87 6.55 9.57
C GLN A 21 0.54 6.14 8.91
N ALA A 22 0.43 6.32 7.59
CA ALA A 22 -0.76 5.98 6.85
C ALA A 22 -0.96 4.46 6.85
N ARG A 23 -2.23 4.02 6.94
CA ARG A 23 -2.58 2.61 6.78
C ARG A 23 -2.44 2.23 5.32
N VAL A 24 -1.38 1.50 5.01
CA VAL A 24 -1.17 0.91 3.69
C VAL A 24 -1.81 -0.47 3.70
N TYR A 25 -2.64 -0.75 2.70
CA TYR A 25 -3.16 -2.09 2.44
C TYR A 25 -2.65 -2.59 1.09
N MET A 26 -2.49 -3.91 0.98
CA MET A 26 -1.97 -4.56 -0.21
C MET A 26 -3.09 -5.29 -0.89
N VAL A 27 -3.10 -5.18 -2.21
CA VAL A 27 -4.00 -5.98 -3.01
C VAL A 27 -3.23 -6.83 -4.00
N GLN A 28 -3.65 -8.08 -4.15
CA GLN A 28 -3.14 -8.94 -5.19
C GLN A 28 -4.10 -8.87 -6.39
N PRO A 29 -3.63 -8.51 -7.59
CA PRO A 29 -4.45 -8.63 -8.78
C PRO A 29 -4.62 -10.12 -9.10
N LEU A 30 -5.82 -10.65 -8.90
CA LEU A 30 -6.25 -11.88 -9.56
C LEU A 30 -6.73 -11.47 -10.96
N ASN A 31 -6.37 -12.26 -11.97
CA ASN A 31 -6.72 -11.97 -13.37
C ASN A 31 -8.20 -11.54 -13.54
N GLU A 32 -8.48 -10.70 -14.54
CA GLU A 32 -9.84 -10.27 -14.91
C GLU A 32 -10.53 -9.34 -13.88
N GLY A 33 -9.77 -8.47 -13.22
CA GLY A 33 -10.34 -7.39 -12.41
C GLY A 33 -10.82 -7.83 -11.02
N LEU A 34 -10.53 -9.07 -10.63
CA LEU A 34 -10.68 -9.54 -9.25
C LEU A 34 -9.49 -9.09 -8.42
N ILE A 35 -9.78 -8.50 -7.27
CA ILE A 35 -8.77 -7.98 -6.35
C ILE A 35 -8.97 -8.73 -5.04
N ASP A 36 -7.99 -9.54 -4.65
CA ASP A 36 -7.98 -10.07 -3.29
C ASP A 36 -7.32 -9.04 -2.37
N VAL A 37 -8.08 -8.57 -1.38
CA VAL A 37 -7.61 -7.58 -0.42
C VAL A 37 -6.93 -8.34 0.70
N VAL A 38 -5.59 -8.32 0.67
CA VAL A 38 -4.77 -8.98 1.67
C VAL A 38 -4.65 -8.01 2.83
N ASP A 39 -5.58 -8.10 3.78
CA ASP A 39 -5.69 -7.18 4.91
C ASP A 39 -4.50 -7.34 5.89
N TYR A 40 -3.41 -6.65 5.57
CA TYR A 40 -2.31 -6.35 6.47
C TYR A 40 -2.16 -4.83 6.55
N SER A 41 -3.20 -4.17 7.03
CA SER A 41 -3.24 -2.73 7.27
C SER A 41 -2.18 -2.31 8.30
N GLY A 42 -1.06 -1.76 7.86
CA GLY A 42 0.04 -1.36 8.73
C GLY A 42 0.85 -0.19 8.20
N ALA A 43 1.73 0.37 9.04
CA ALA A 43 2.71 1.35 8.61
C ALA A 43 3.86 0.65 7.89
N VAL A 44 4.44 1.36 6.92
CA VAL A 44 5.64 0.89 6.21
C VAL A 44 6.85 0.99 7.15
N GLU A 45 7.53 -0.13 7.36
CA GLU A 45 8.72 -0.25 8.22
C GLU A 45 10.02 -0.19 7.42
N ASN A 46 10.01 -0.74 6.19
CA ASN A 46 11.19 -0.79 5.33
C ASN A 46 10.79 -0.76 3.85
N ILE A 47 11.60 -0.11 3.03
CA ILE A 47 11.39 0.05 1.59
C ILE A 47 12.65 -0.38 0.87
N THR A 48 12.51 -1.30 -0.09
CA THR A 48 13.57 -1.70 -1.02
C THR A 48 13.04 -1.62 -2.45
N SER A 49 13.93 -1.76 -3.43
CA SER A 49 13.55 -1.84 -4.85
C SER A 49 12.63 -3.02 -5.16
N GLU A 50 12.70 -4.10 -4.38
CA GLU A 50 11.99 -5.36 -4.64
C GLU A 50 10.79 -5.57 -3.70
N SER A 51 10.90 -5.12 -2.46
CA SER A 51 9.92 -5.41 -1.40
C SER A 51 9.66 -4.23 -0.47
N VAL A 52 8.50 -4.28 0.19
CA VAL A 52 8.10 -3.35 1.25
C VAL A 52 7.78 -4.17 2.49
N LYS A 53 8.32 -3.77 3.64
CA LYS A 53 8.01 -4.41 4.93
C LYS A 53 6.88 -3.65 5.62
N ILE A 54 5.80 -4.35 5.96
CA ILE A 54 4.64 -3.80 6.66
C ILE A 54 4.26 -4.79 7.76
N ASN A 55 4.16 -4.30 9.00
CA ASN A 55 3.79 -5.07 10.18
C ASN A 55 4.58 -6.39 10.34
N GLY A 56 5.90 -6.33 10.20
CA GLY A 56 6.78 -7.50 10.29
C GLY A 56 6.87 -8.38 9.03
N THR A 57 6.01 -8.21 8.03
CA THR A 57 5.96 -9.05 6.81
C THR A 57 6.48 -8.33 5.58
N PHE A 58 7.19 -9.04 4.69
CA PHE A 58 7.69 -8.50 3.42
C PHE A 58 6.71 -8.80 2.28
N PHE A 59 6.38 -7.76 1.50
CA PHE A 59 5.51 -7.81 0.34
C PHE A 59 6.27 -7.41 -0.92
N MET A 60 6.21 -8.22 -1.97
CA MET A 60 6.93 -7.97 -3.22
C MET A 60 6.22 -6.93 -4.09
N ARG A 61 6.97 -5.94 -4.58
CA ARG A 61 6.43 -4.80 -5.35
C ARG A 61 5.93 -5.16 -6.73
N ASN A 62 6.34 -6.31 -7.26
CA ASN A 62 5.87 -6.84 -8.54
C ASN A 62 4.64 -7.76 -8.40
N GLN A 63 4.27 -8.16 -7.18
CA GLN A 63 3.15 -9.08 -6.92
C GLN A 63 1.96 -8.37 -6.28
N PHE A 64 2.22 -7.32 -5.50
CA PHE A 64 1.20 -6.59 -4.76
C PHE A 64 1.14 -5.14 -5.19
N GLU A 65 -0.08 -4.61 -5.19
CA GLU A 65 -0.31 -3.17 -5.32
C GLU A 65 -0.56 -2.57 -3.94
N PHE A 66 0.24 -1.57 -3.58
CA PHE A 66 0.13 -0.85 -2.31
C PHE A 66 -0.82 0.32 -2.46
N ARG A 67 -1.78 0.42 -1.55
CA ARG A 67 -2.82 1.45 -1.59
C ARG A 67 -2.98 2.11 -0.23
N VAL A 68 -3.34 3.39 -0.27
CA VAL A 68 -3.81 4.15 0.90
C VAL A 68 -5.16 4.75 0.58
N ASP A 69 -6.05 4.79 1.56
CA ASP A 69 -7.33 5.47 1.37
C ASP A 69 -7.13 6.98 1.30
N VAL A 70 -7.82 7.60 0.34
CA VAL A 70 -7.86 9.07 0.13
C VAL A 70 -9.02 9.67 0.91
N LYS A 71 -9.69 8.90 1.79
CA LYS A 71 -10.66 9.48 2.73
C LYS A 71 -9.95 10.56 3.53
N GLY A 72 -10.40 11.79 3.31
CA GLY A 72 -9.73 13.00 3.76
C GLY A 72 -9.39 12.93 5.23
N SER A 73 -8.26 13.54 5.57
CA SER A 73 -7.94 14.03 6.91
C SER A 73 -9.20 14.55 7.61
N THR A 74 -9.86 13.71 8.38
CA THR A 74 -10.85 14.14 9.35
C THR A 74 -10.21 13.98 10.71
N GLY A 75 -9.68 15.11 11.20
CA GLY A 75 -9.58 15.48 12.61
C GLY A 75 -8.69 14.62 13.47
#